data_AF-A0A141RJF9-F1
#
_entry.id   AF-A0A141RJF9-F1
#
_cell.length_a   1.000
_cell.length_b   1.000
_cell.length_c   1.000
_cell.angle_alpha   90.00
_cell.angle_beta   90.00
_cell.angle_gamma   90.00
#
_symmetry.space_group_name_H-M   'P 1'
#
loop_
_entity.id
_entity.type
_entity.pdbx_description
1 polymer ?
#
loop_
_entity_poly.entity_id
_entity_poly.type
_entity_poly.pdbx_seq_one_letter_code
_entity_poly.pdbx_strand_id
1 'polypeptide(L)'
;GLHGANRLGSNSLAELVVFGRLAGEQATERAATAGNGNEAAIEAQAAGVEQRLKDLVNQDGGENWAKIRDEMGLAMEEGCGIYRTPELMQKTIDKLA
;
A
#
# COMPACT_ATOMS: atom_id res chain seq x y z
N GLY A 1 -10.71 3.62 -11.44
CA GLY A 1 -10.67 4.56 -10.31
C GLY A 1 -11.30 5.88 -10.72
N LEU A 2 -11.78 6.69 -9.77
CA LEU A 2 -12.44 7.98 -9.99
C LEU A 2 -11.72 8.89 -10.99
N HIS A 3 -10.39 8.87 -10.95
CA HIS A 3 -9.52 9.76 -11.73
C HIS A 3 -9.08 9.19 -13.08
N GLY A 4 -9.45 7.96 -13.44
CA GLY A 4 -8.92 7.32 -14.64
C GLY A 4 -7.38 7.28 -14.66
N ALA A 5 -6.78 7.65 -15.80
CA ALA A 5 -5.33 7.70 -15.98
C ALA A 5 -4.70 9.05 -15.59
N ASN A 6 -5.50 10.09 -15.31
CA ASN A 6 -4.99 11.41 -14.94
C ASN A 6 -5.98 12.14 -14.02
N ARG A 7 -5.52 12.44 -12.81
CA ARG A 7 -6.33 13.17 -11.83
C ARG A 7 -6.42 14.66 -12.18
N LEU A 8 -7.63 15.21 -12.14
CA LEU A 8 -7.85 16.64 -12.28
C LEU A 8 -7.38 17.42 -11.04
N GLY A 9 -6.81 18.60 -11.29
CA GLY A 9 -6.38 19.53 -10.25
C GLY A 9 -7.52 19.86 -9.27
N SER A 10 -7.18 20.13 -8.02
CA SER A 10 -8.12 20.47 -6.93
C SER A 10 -9.14 19.39 -6.51
N ASN A 11 -9.21 18.23 -7.20
CA ASN A 11 -10.18 17.19 -6.85
C ASN A 11 -9.81 16.27 -5.66
N SER A 12 -8.59 16.35 -5.10
CA SER A 12 -8.14 15.45 -4.02
C SER A 12 -8.86 15.76 -2.72
N LEU A 13 -8.95 17.04 -2.36
CA LEU A 13 -9.64 17.40 -1.13
C LEU A 13 -11.12 17.06 -1.22
N ALA A 14 -11.75 17.35 -2.37
CA ALA A 14 -13.13 16.97 -2.65
C ALA A 14 -13.32 15.43 -2.57
N GLU A 15 -12.41 14.65 -3.12
CA GLU A 15 -12.42 13.19 -3.02
C GLU A 15 -12.34 12.72 -1.56
N LEU A 16 -11.38 13.23 -0.79
CA LEU A 16 -11.21 12.84 0.62
C LEU A 16 -12.49 13.07 1.43
N VAL A 17 -13.14 14.23 1.29
CA VAL A 17 -14.35 14.54 2.05
C VAL A 17 -15.57 13.76 1.57
N VAL A 18 -15.72 13.56 0.25
CA VAL A 18 -16.86 12.83 -0.31
C VAL A 18 -16.77 11.34 0.03
N PHE A 19 -15.63 10.70 -0.27
CA PHE A 19 -15.48 9.27 0.00
C PHE A 19 -15.30 8.97 1.49
N GLY A 20 -14.67 9.87 2.24
CA GLY A 20 -14.61 9.74 3.70
C GLY A 20 -15.99 9.75 4.33
N ARG A 21 -16.87 10.67 3.91
CA ARG A 21 -18.26 10.72 4.36
C ARG A 21 -19.03 9.46 3.95
N LEU A 22 -18.98 9.10 2.67
CA LEU A 22 -19.69 7.92 2.15
C LEU A 22 -19.24 6.63 2.87
N ALA A 23 -17.94 6.43 3.03
CA ALA A 23 -17.39 5.29 3.74
C ALA A 23 -17.84 5.28 5.22
N GLY A 24 -17.88 6.45 5.87
CA GLY A 24 -18.36 6.58 7.25
C GLY A 24 -19.85 6.27 7.41
N GLU A 25 -20.70 6.78 6.52
CA GLU A 25 -22.14 6.48 6.51
C GLU A 25 -22.38 4.97 6.31
N GLN A 26 -21.70 4.37 5.33
CA GLN A 26 -21.81 2.93 5.06
C GLN A 26 -21.23 2.06 6.19
N ALA A 27 -20.12 2.47 6.80
CA ALA A 27 -19.57 1.79 7.97
C ALA A 27 -20.54 1.82 9.16
N THR A 28 -21.25 2.94 9.34
CA THR A 28 -22.27 3.09 10.40
C THR A 28 -23.46 2.15 10.17
N GLU A 29 -24.01 2.14 8.95
CA GLU A 29 -25.11 1.22 8.57
C GLU A 29 -24.69 -0.25 8.73
N ARG A 30 -23.47 -0.58 8.29
CA ARG A 30 -22.93 -1.92 8.42
C ARG A 30 -22.74 -2.34 9.87
N ALA A 31 -22.23 -1.44 10.72
CA ALA A 31 -22.01 -1.70 12.14
C ALA A 31 -23.32 -1.95 12.90
N ALA A 32 -24.40 -1.24 12.54
CA ALA A 32 -25.71 -1.44 13.15
C ALA A 32 -26.30 -2.84 12.91
N THR A 33 -25.86 -3.54 11.87
CA THR A 33 -26.35 -4.87 11.47
C THR A 33 -25.28 -5.97 11.57
N ALA A 34 -24.04 -5.62 11.90
CA ALA A 34 -22.96 -6.57 12.07
C ALA A 34 -23.13 -7.35 13.37
N GLY A 35 -23.03 -8.68 13.28
CA GLY A 35 -22.71 -9.49 14.45
C GLY A 35 -21.26 -9.31 14.85
N ASN A 36 -20.91 -9.84 16.03
CA ASN A 36 -19.54 -9.88 16.49
C ASN A 36 -18.65 -10.68 15.53
N GLY A 37 -17.41 -10.22 15.36
CA GLY A 37 -16.37 -10.98 14.67
C GLY A 37 -15.93 -12.20 15.48
N ASN A 38 -15.19 -13.10 14.85
CA ASN A 38 -14.49 -14.17 15.56
C ASN A 38 -13.23 -13.58 16.19
N GLU A 39 -13.33 -13.22 17.48
CA GLU A 39 -12.25 -12.60 18.25
C GLU A 39 -10.96 -13.44 18.22
N ALA A 40 -11.06 -14.74 18.46
CA ALA A 40 -9.90 -15.64 18.44
C ALA A 40 -9.19 -15.65 17.07
N ALA A 41 -9.94 -15.57 15.97
CA ALA A 41 -9.35 -15.49 14.64
C ALA A 41 -8.66 -14.14 14.38
N ILE A 42 -9.23 -13.03 14.88
CA ILE A 42 -8.64 -11.69 14.78
C ILE A 42 -7.35 -11.61 15.59
N GLU A 43 -7.36 -12.12 16.83
CA GLU A 43 -6.19 -12.18 17.70
C GLU A 43 -5.07 -13.02 17.08
N ALA A 44 -5.39 -14.19 16.53
CA ALA A 44 -4.42 -15.03 15.86
C ALA A 44 -3.78 -14.34 14.64
N GLN A 45 -4.56 -13.59 13.85
CA GLN A 45 -4.03 -12.80 12.74
C GLN A 45 -3.12 -11.66 13.22
N ALA A 46 -3.55 -10.93 14.26
CA ALA A 46 -2.76 -9.84 14.84
C ALA A 46 -1.42 -10.36 15.38
N ALA A 47 -1.44 -11.45 16.14
CA ALA A 47 -0.24 -12.10 16.65
C ALA A 47 0.68 -12.59 15.52
N GLY A 48 0.12 -13.14 14.44
CA GLY A 48 0.89 -13.53 13.26
C GLY A 48 1.58 -12.36 12.56
N VAL A 49 0.90 -11.21 12.43
CA VAL A 49 1.50 -9.98 11.87
C VAL A 49 2.59 -9.44 12.79
N GLU A 50 2.35 -9.40 14.09
CA GLU A 50 3.32 -8.94 15.07
C GLU A 50 4.58 -9.80 15.07
N GLN A 51 4.43 -11.13 15.04
CA GLN A 51 5.55 -12.05 14.96
C GLN A 51 6.35 -11.84 13.67
N ARG A 52 5.68 -11.72 12.52
CA ARG A 52 6.36 -11.45 11.24
C ARG A 52 7.17 -10.14 11.27
N LEU A 53 6.65 -9.10 11.91
CA LEU A 53 7.37 -7.84 12.07
C LEU A 53 8.58 -7.99 13.00
N LYS A 54 8.43 -8.72 14.11
CA LYS A 54 9.53 -9.03 15.03
C LYS A 54 10.63 -9.82 14.32
N ASP A 55 10.26 -10.83 13.55
CA ASP A 55 11.21 -11.64 12.79
C ASP A 55 11.96 -10.78 11.77
N LEU A 56 11.26 -9.89 11.06
CA LEU A 56 11.88 -8.99 10.10
C LEU A 56 12.85 -8.01 10.76
N VAL A 57 12.47 -7.39 11.89
CA VAL A 57 13.32 -6.42 12.60
C VAL A 57 14.55 -7.09 13.22
N ASN A 58 14.41 -8.32 13.71
CA ASN A 58 15.48 -9.07 14.35
C ASN A 58 16.23 -10.01 13.39
N GLN A 59 15.98 -9.92 12.08
CA GLN A 59 16.67 -10.77 11.11
C GLN A 59 18.16 -10.43 11.06
N ASP A 60 18.99 -11.46 10.98
CA ASP A 60 20.41 -11.30 10.69
C ASP A 60 20.62 -11.24 9.18
N GLY A 61 21.34 -10.21 8.70
CA GLY A 61 21.61 -10.02 7.29
C GLY A 61 22.69 -8.96 7.04
N GLY A 62 23.28 -8.99 5.85
CA GLY A 62 24.30 -8.02 5.43
C GLY A 62 23.75 -6.79 4.71
N GLU A 63 22.45 -6.78 4.39
CA GLU A 63 21.84 -5.72 3.59
C GLU A 63 21.31 -4.58 4.45
N ASN A 64 21.47 -3.36 3.94
CA ASN A 64 20.99 -2.15 4.61
C ASN A 64 19.63 -1.74 4.03
N TRP A 65 18.62 -1.63 4.88
CA TRP A 65 17.25 -1.33 4.46
C TRP A 65 17.09 0.05 3.81
N ALA A 66 17.82 1.06 4.29
CA ALA A 66 17.79 2.38 3.67
C ALA A 66 18.37 2.31 2.25
N LYS A 67 19.44 1.54 2.05
CA LYS A 67 20.01 1.31 0.72
C LYS A 67 19.04 0.58 -0.20
N ILE A 68 18.35 -0.46 0.27
CA ILE A 68 17.31 -1.16 -0.51
C ILE A 68 16.20 -0.19 -0.93
N ARG A 69 15.70 0.63 0.00
CA ARG A 69 14.67 1.65 -0.29
C ARG A 69 15.15 2.63 -1.35
N ASP A 70 16.39 3.11 -1.24
CA ASP A 70 16.95 4.08 -2.18
C ASP A 70 17.13 3.46 -3.56
N GLU A 71 17.62 2.21 -3.64
CA GLU A 71 17.73 1.46 -4.91
C GLU A 71 16.37 1.21 -5.57
N MET A 72 15.35 0.88 -4.78
CA MET A 72 13.97 0.74 -5.27
C MET A 72 13.44 2.06 -5.84
N GLY A 73 13.64 3.17 -5.11
CA GLY A 73 13.23 4.49 -5.56
C GLY A 73 13.89 4.91 -6.88
N LEU A 74 15.20 4.67 -7.00
CA LEU A 74 15.96 4.95 -8.23
C LEU A 74 15.47 4.11 -9.41
N ALA A 75 15.26 2.81 -9.21
CA ALA A 75 14.76 1.92 -10.27
C ALA A 75 13.37 2.36 -10.77
N MET A 76 12.48 2.74 -9.84
CA MET A 76 11.14 3.23 -10.18
C MET A 76 11.18 4.57 -10.93
N GLU A 77 12.07 5.49 -10.57
CA GLU A 77 12.23 6.75 -11.29
C GLU A 77 12.75 6.52 -12.72
N GLU A 78 13.72 5.62 -12.90
CA GLU A 78 14.29 5.27 -14.21
C GLU A 78 13.27 4.64 -15.17
N GLY A 79 12.49 3.65 -14.70
CA GLY A 79 11.60 2.87 -15.58
C GLY A 79 10.13 3.26 -15.54
N CYS A 80 9.67 3.92 -14.48
CA CYS A 80 8.25 4.25 -14.27
C CYS A 80 7.96 5.77 -14.18
N GLY A 81 8.92 6.61 -14.58
CA GLY A 81 8.75 8.06 -14.72
C GLY A 81 7.73 8.49 -15.80
N ILE A 82 7.79 9.76 -16.20
CA ILE A 82 6.84 10.36 -17.17
C ILE A 82 6.90 9.69 -18.55
N TYR A 83 8.13 9.45 -19.04
CA TYR A 83 8.38 8.77 -20.31
C TYR A 83 8.84 7.35 -20.04
N ARG A 84 8.33 6.41 -20.83
CA ARG A 84 8.55 4.98 -20.60
C ARG A 84 8.83 4.28 -21.92
N THR A 85 9.78 3.35 -21.90
CA THR A 85 10.00 2.40 -22.99
C THR A 85 9.89 0.98 -22.45
N PRO A 86 9.51 -0.01 -23.28
CA PRO A 86 9.44 -1.41 -22.85
C PRO A 86 10.74 -1.90 -22.20
N GLU A 87 11.89 -1.49 -22.73
CA GLU A 87 13.21 -1.93 -22.27
C GLU A 87 13.54 -1.41 -20.87
N LEU A 88 13.28 -0.13 -20.61
CA LEU A 88 13.51 0.48 -19.28
C LEU A 88 12.53 -0.06 -18.24
N MET A 89 11.27 -0.29 -18.63
CA MET A 89 10.28 -0.92 -17.76
C MET A 89 10.67 -2.36 -17.43
N GLN A 90 11.14 -3.14 -18.41
CA GLN A 90 11.57 -4.53 -18.17
C GLN A 90 12.78 -4.58 -17.23
N LYS A 91 13.79 -3.73 -17.43
CA LYS A 91 14.93 -3.60 -16.52
C LYS A 91 14.47 -3.31 -15.08
N THR A 92 13.45 -2.48 -14.91
CA THR A 92 12.91 -2.12 -13.59
C THR A 92 12.16 -3.29 -12.95
N ILE A 93 11.37 -4.03 -13.72
CA ILE A 93 10.74 -5.27 -13.25
C ILE A 93 11.82 -6.25 -12.75
N ASP A 94 12.86 -6.47 -13.55
CA ASP A 94 13.94 -7.41 -13.22
C ASP A 94 14.74 -6.97 -11.98
N LYS A 95 14.86 -5.66 -11.72
CA LYS A 95 15.54 -5.11 -10.54
C LYS A 95 14.71 -5.21 -9.25
N LEU A 96 13.38 -5.24 -9.37
CA LEU A 96 12.45 -5.25 -8.23
C LEU A 96 11.89 -6.64 -7.87
N ALA A 97 12.03 -7.61 -8.77
CA ALA A 97 11.64 -9.00 -8.55
C ALA A 97 12.53 -9.70 -7.51
#